data_AF-A0A938ZJ75-F1
#
_entry.id   AF-A0A938ZJ75-F1
#
_cell.length_a   1.000
_cell.length_b   1.000
_cell.length_c   1.000
_cell.angle_alpha   90.00
_cell.angle_beta   90.00
_cell.angle_gamma   90.00
#
_symmetry.space_group_name_H-M   'P 1'
#
loop_
_entity.id
_entity.type
_entity.pdbx_description
1 polymer ?
#
loop_
_entity_poly.entity_id
_entity_poly.type
_entity_poly.pdbx_seq_one_letter_code
_entity_poly.pdbx_strand_id
1 'polypeptide(L)'
;MGGNALKLGDGVKVGNVTAGTQLDFWLRSDGLIRGNSANIFGTDTASNADGLQHAVAYAYNNYILLAFEDLYGGLHASGVDSATGKWNEGSDRDFNDVVVVLDIGEANVKALIGATVPEPSVTLSMFAVGAVGMFGLRRRRQSRTSN
;
A
#
# COMPACT_ATOMS: atom_id res chain seq x y z
N MET A 1 20.09 2.07 -14.60
CA MET A 1 19.53 3.00 -15.60
C MET A 1 18.15 3.41 -15.10
N GLY A 2 17.95 4.69 -14.78
CA GLY A 2 16.69 5.23 -14.26
C GLY A 2 16.99 6.61 -13.71
N GLY A 3 16.69 7.67 -14.46
CA GLY A 3 17.28 8.99 -14.22
C GLY A 3 16.37 10.18 -14.46
N ASN A 4 15.05 9.97 -14.60
CA ASN A 4 14.08 11.05 -14.63
C ASN A 4 12.78 10.58 -13.97
N ALA A 5 12.08 11.50 -13.29
CA ALA A 5 10.75 11.25 -12.76
C ALA A 5 9.77 10.94 -13.91
N LEU A 6 8.84 10.01 -13.67
CA LEU A 6 7.75 9.75 -14.60
C LEU A 6 6.91 11.01 -14.76
N LYS A 7 6.55 11.34 -15.99
CA LYS A 7 5.59 12.41 -16.29
C LYS A 7 4.17 11.87 -16.15
N LEU A 8 3.23 12.76 -15.86
CA LEU A 8 1.81 12.40 -15.88
C LEU A 8 1.45 11.87 -17.28
N GLY A 9 0.88 10.68 -17.32
CA GLY A 9 0.53 9.99 -18.57
C GLY A 9 1.64 9.09 -19.14
N ASP A 10 2.84 9.06 -18.55
CA ASP A 10 3.82 8.03 -18.87
C ASP A 10 3.26 6.67 -18.45
N GLY A 11 3.36 5.69 -19.36
CA GLY A 11 2.81 4.37 -19.15
C GLY A 11 3.35 3.34 -20.12
N VAL A 12 3.04 2.08 -19.84
CA VAL A 12 3.43 0.94 -20.68
C VAL A 12 2.19 0.13 -21.03
N LYS A 13 2.09 -0.28 -22.30
CA LYS A 13 1.05 -1.22 -22.74
C LYS A 13 1.61 -2.63 -22.67
N VAL A 14 1.12 -3.42 -21.71
CA VAL A 14 1.55 -4.81 -21.49
C VAL A 14 0.92 -5.77 -22.51
N GLY A 15 -0.14 -5.33 -23.20
CA GLY A 15 -0.85 -6.14 -24.20
C GLY A 15 -1.95 -6.98 -23.57
N ASN A 16 -2.34 -8.05 -24.27
CA ASN A 16 -3.38 -8.95 -23.81
C ASN A 16 -2.78 -10.05 -22.94
N VAL A 17 -3.41 -10.32 -21.81
CA VAL A 17 -3.07 -11.43 -20.91
C VAL A 17 -4.21 -12.44 -20.90
N THR A 18 -3.88 -13.71 -20.67
CA THR A 18 -4.88 -14.78 -20.57
C THR A 18 -5.80 -14.54 -19.38
N ALA A 19 -7.09 -14.82 -19.52
CA ALA A 19 -8.03 -14.72 -18.41
C ALA A 19 -7.63 -15.66 -17.26
N GLY A 20 -7.77 -15.21 -16.02
CA GLY A 20 -7.34 -15.95 -14.83
C GLY A 20 -5.86 -15.80 -14.46
N THR A 21 -5.08 -15.04 -15.23
CA THR A 21 -3.72 -14.67 -14.83
C THR A 21 -3.74 -13.70 -13.65
N GLN A 22 -2.94 -14.00 -12.63
CA GLN A 22 -2.63 -13.04 -11.57
C GLN A 22 -1.49 -12.13 -12.02
N LEU A 23 -1.73 -10.82 -11.95
CA LEU A 23 -0.69 -9.81 -12.16
C LEU A 23 -0.16 -9.36 -10.80
N ASP A 24 1.15 -9.45 -10.63
CA ASP A 24 1.82 -8.86 -9.47
C ASP A 24 2.60 -7.62 -9.90
N PHE A 25 2.64 -6.64 -9.02
CA PHE A 25 3.30 -5.36 -9.21
C PHE A 25 4.34 -5.21 -8.13
N TRP A 26 5.58 -4.93 -8.55
CA TRP A 26 6.69 -4.72 -7.63
C TRP A 26 7.22 -3.30 -7.75
N LEU A 27 7.43 -2.67 -6.60
CA LEU A 27 8.09 -1.40 -6.45
C LEU A 27 9.47 -1.62 -5.84
N ARG A 28 10.46 -0.96 -6.43
CA ARG A 28 11.80 -0.87 -5.85
C ARG A 28 11.87 0.38 -4.98
N SER A 29 11.92 0.16 -3.67
CA SER A 29 12.05 1.18 -2.62
C SER A 29 13.18 2.16 -2.91
N ASP A 30 12.90 3.47 -2.94
CA ASP A 30 13.89 4.53 -3.12
C ASP A 30 14.86 4.19 -4.27
N GLY A 31 14.29 3.72 -5.39
CA GLY A 31 15.04 3.05 -6.45
C GLY A 31 16.07 3.94 -7.14
N LEU A 32 15.91 5.27 -7.05
CA LEU A 32 16.86 6.25 -7.56
C LEU A 32 18.14 6.30 -6.72
N ILE A 33 18.03 6.25 -5.39
CA ILE A 33 19.18 6.38 -4.49
C ILE A 33 19.79 5.01 -4.18
N ARG A 34 18.96 4.00 -3.95
CA ARG A 34 19.41 2.70 -3.41
C ARG A 34 19.72 1.66 -4.48
N GLY A 35 19.22 1.84 -5.70
CA GLY A 35 19.53 0.96 -6.82
C GLY A 35 19.27 -0.52 -6.49
N ASN A 36 20.28 -1.38 -6.62
CA ASN A 36 20.13 -2.84 -6.41
C ASN A 36 20.07 -3.26 -4.94
N SER A 37 20.35 -2.35 -4.00
CA SER A 37 20.30 -2.63 -2.56
C SER A 37 18.94 -2.29 -1.94
N ALA A 38 18.01 -1.76 -2.75
CA ALA A 38 16.65 -1.45 -2.35
C ALA A 38 15.85 -2.69 -1.96
N ASN A 39 14.93 -2.52 -1.00
CA ASN A 39 13.87 -3.49 -0.79
C ASN A 39 12.95 -3.52 -2.03
N ILE A 40 12.40 -4.70 -2.31
CA ILE A 40 11.35 -4.85 -3.31
C ILE A 40 10.05 -5.11 -2.57
N PHE A 41 9.04 -4.31 -2.86
CA PHE A 41 7.74 -4.37 -2.23
C PHE A 41 6.66 -4.68 -3.26
N GLY A 42 5.79 -5.63 -2.95
CA GLY A 42 4.76 -6.13 -3.86
C GLY A 42 3.37 -6.12 -3.25
N THR A 43 2.42 -6.68 -4.02
CA THR A 43 1.02 -6.82 -3.59
C THR A 43 0.82 -7.98 -2.61
N ASP A 44 1.68 -9.00 -2.65
CA ASP A 44 1.74 -10.04 -1.64
C ASP A 44 2.51 -9.56 -0.40
N THR A 45 1.77 -9.29 0.67
CA THR A 45 2.34 -8.84 1.95
C THR A 45 3.31 -9.85 2.56
N ALA A 46 3.09 -11.15 2.35
CA ALA A 46 3.97 -12.18 2.90
C ALA A 46 5.35 -12.20 2.21
N SER A 47 5.44 -11.63 1.00
CA SER A 47 6.69 -11.49 0.24
C SER A 47 7.48 -10.23 0.60
N ASN A 48 6.86 -9.27 1.29
CA ASN A 48 7.50 -8.01 1.68
C ASN A 48 8.47 -8.24 2.83
N ALA A 49 9.62 -7.58 2.79
CA ALA A 49 10.73 -7.89 3.69
C ALA A 49 10.49 -7.51 5.16
N ASP A 50 9.55 -6.61 5.45
CA ASP A 50 9.04 -6.29 6.79
C ASP A 50 7.73 -7.01 7.13
N GLY A 51 7.17 -7.78 6.20
CA GLY A 51 5.87 -8.42 6.34
C GLY A 51 4.69 -7.43 6.41
N LEU A 52 4.87 -6.19 5.95
CA LEU A 52 3.85 -5.16 5.97
C LEU A 52 3.22 -4.97 4.59
N GLN A 53 2.00 -4.42 4.57
CA GLN A 53 1.35 -4.04 3.33
C GLN A 53 2.00 -2.78 2.74
N HIS A 54 2.51 -2.88 1.52
CA HIS A 54 3.09 -1.77 0.77
C HIS A 54 2.27 -1.34 -0.43
N ALA A 55 1.20 -2.05 -0.77
CA ALA A 55 0.33 -1.71 -1.89
C ALA A 55 -1.14 -1.69 -1.45
N VAL A 56 -1.86 -0.66 -1.85
CA VAL A 56 -3.32 -0.55 -1.71
C VAL A 56 -3.95 -0.39 -3.09
N ALA A 57 -5.06 -1.08 -3.31
CA ALA A 57 -5.80 -1.01 -4.56
C ALA A 57 -7.22 -0.50 -4.33
N TYR A 58 -7.68 0.36 -5.21
CA TYR A 58 -9.05 0.88 -5.20
C TYR A 58 -9.59 0.93 -6.63
N ALA A 59 -10.78 0.39 -6.85
CA ALA A 59 -11.42 0.50 -8.15
C ALA A 59 -12.19 1.82 -8.27
N TYR A 60 -11.94 2.56 -9.34
CA TYR A 60 -12.60 3.82 -9.63
C TYR A 60 -13.00 3.89 -11.10
N ASN A 61 -14.31 4.01 -11.37
CA ASN A 61 -14.89 3.87 -12.70
C ASN A 61 -14.44 2.56 -13.37
N ASN A 62 -13.76 2.67 -14.51
CA ASN A 62 -13.30 1.55 -15.33
C ASN A 62 -11.81 1.24 -15.11
N TYR A 63 -11.23 1.72 -14.00
CA TYR A 63 -9.81 1.59 -13.69
C TYR A 63 -9.56 1.02 -12.30
N ILE A 64 -8.37 0.48 -12.10
CA ILE A 64 -7.82 0.18 -10.77
C ILE A 64 -6.74 1.22 -10.46
N LEU A 65 -6.92 1.99 -9.38
CA LEU A 65 -5.83 2.74 -8.77
C LEU A 65 -5.02 1.80 -7.90
N LEU A 66 -3.72 1.79 -8.07
CA LEU A 66 -2.76 1.08 -7.24
C LEU A 66 -1.78 2.10 -6.66
N ALA A 67 -1.70 2.15 -5.34
CA ALA A 67 -0.94 3.12 -4.58
C ALA A 67 0.05 2.39 -3.67
N PHE A 68 1.30 2.86 -3.61
CA PHE A 68 2.37 2.22 -2.89
C PHE A 68 2.99 3.13 -1.83
N GLU A 69 3.39 2.49 -0.74
CA GLU A 69 4.39 2.98 0.20
C GLU A 69 5.73 2.33 -0.15
N ASP A 70 6.78 3.13 -0.33
CA ASP A 70 8.07 2.65 -0.81
C ASP A 70 9.15 2.54 0.28
N LEU A 71 8.88 2.95 1.53
CA LEU A 71 9.84 2.86 2.64
C LEU A 71 9.56 1.70 3.57
N TYR A 72 10.62 1.00 3.99
CA TYR A 72 10.55 -0.10 4.94
C TYR A 72 10.05 0.36 6.32
N GLY A 73 9.15 -0.42 6.92
CA GLY A 73 8.80 -0.33 8.33
C GLY A 73 7.38 0.19 8.60
N GLY A 74 7.03 0.19 9.89
CA GLY A 74 5.74 0.67 10.37
C GLY A 74 5.63 2.21 10.37
N LEU A 75 4.42 2.71 10.58
CA LEU A 75 4.13 4.15 10.67
C LEU A 75 5.10 4.88 11.63
N HIS A 76 5.91 5.75 11.06
CA HIS A 76 6.96 6.53 11.71
C HIS A 76 7.92 5.71 12.58
N ALA A 77 8.09 4.42 12.26
CA ALA A 77 9.06 3.58 12.93
C ALA A 77 10.48 4.09 12.65
N SER A 78 11.35 4.00 13.65
CA SER A 78 12.74 4.42 13.57
C SER A 78 13.62 3.44 14.33
N GLY A 79 14.92 3.43 14.02
CA GLY A 79 15.86 2.48 14.61
C GLY A 79 15.79 1.10 13.95
N VAL A 80 16.47 0.12 14.55
CA VAL A 80 16.52 -1.25 14.04
C VAL A 80 15.23 -1.98 14.38
N ASP A 81 14.56 -2.52 13.35
CA ASP A 81 13.47 -3.47 13.48
C ASP A 81 13.98 -4.73 14.18
N SER A 82 13.42 -5.02 15.36
CA SER A 82 13.80 -6.18 16.15
C SER A 82 13.45 -7.53 15.52
N ALA A 83 12.47 -7.57 14.61
CA ALA A 83 12.04 -8.82 13.97
C ALA A 83 12.98 -9.22 12.83
N THR A 84 13.53 -8.25 12.12
CA THR A 84 14.30 -8.50 10.88
C THR A 84 15.76 -8.05 10.95
N GLY A 85 16.11 -7.21 11.93
CA GLY A 85 17.43 -6.58 12.05
C GLY A 85 17.67 -5.45 11.05
N LYS A 86 16.67 -5.05 10.25
CA LYS A 86 16.79 -3.96 9.28
C LYS A 86 16.50 -2.61 9.92
N TRP A 87 17.03 -1.54 9.32
CA TRP A 87 16.73 -0.18 9.77
C TRP A 87 15.34 0.26 9.28
N ASN A 88 14.51 0.82 10.15
CA ASN A 88 13.24 1.44 9.78
C ASN A 88 13.47 2.77 9.08
N GLU A 89 12.79 2.97 7.96
CA GLU A 89 13.10 4.05 7.03
C GLU A 89 12.24 5.30 7.24
N GLY A 90 11.40 5.30 8.28
CA GLY A 90 10.55 6.44 8.62
C GLY A 90 9.27 6.54 7.79
N SER A 91 8.84 5.43 7.19
CA SER A 91 7.59 5.27 6.44
C SER A 91 6.40 5.97 7.12
N ASP A 92 5.64 6.78 6.38
CA ASP A 92 4.46 7.51 6.91
C ASP A 92 3.12 6.87 6.52
N ARG A 93 3.16 5.81 5.71
CA ARG A 93 2.04 4.89 5.45
C ARG A 93 0.84 5.56 4.81
N ASP A 94 1.06 6.63 4.05
CA ASP A 94 0.00 7.30 3.30
C ASP A 94 -0.19 6.74 1.87
N PHE A 95 0.74 5.89 1.42
CA PHE A 95 0.72 5.17 0.14
C PHE A 95 0.70 6.08 -1.09
N ASN A 96 1.28 7.29 -1.00
CA ASN A 96 1.37 8.21 -2.13
C ASN A 96 2.75 8.28 -2.80
N ASP A 97 3.73 7.50 -2.34
CA ASP A 97 5.09 7.47 -2.91
C ASP A 97 5.06 7.12 -4.40
N VAL A 98 4.24 6.13 -4.77
CA VAL A 98 3.95 5.79 -6.17
C VAL A 98 2.48 5.49 -6.34
N VAL A 99 1.83 6.21 -7.27
CA VAL A 99 0.45 5.94 -7.68
C VAL A 99 0.40 5.65 -9.17
N VAL A 100 -0.18 4.50 -9.52
CA VAL A 100 -0.42 4.10 -10.92
C VAL A 100 -1.90 3.79 -11.14
N VAL A 101 -2.34 4.03 -12.37
CA VAL A 101 -3.69 3.69 -12.82
C VAL A 101 -3.58 2.55 -13.82
N LEU A 102 -4.32 1.47 -13.56
CA LEU A 102 -4.37 0.30 -14.43
C LEU A 102 -5.66 0.35 -15.26
N ASP A 103 -5.48 0.43 -16.57
CA ASP A 103 -6.55 0.15 -17.53
C ASP A 103 -6.47 -1.32 -17.94
N ILE A 104 -7.37 -2.11 -17.37
CA ILE A 104 -7.54 -3.54 -17.70
C ILE A 104 -8.82 -3.80 -18.48
N GLY A 105 -9.52 -2.75 -18.90
CA GLY A 105 -10.84 -2.82 -19.52
C GLY A 105 -11.98 -2.97 -18.52
N GLU A 106 -13.09 -2.28 -18.81
CA GLU A 106 -14.28 -2.18 -17.95
C GLU A 106 -14.85 -3.54 -17.53
N ALA A 107 -14.91 -4.51 -18.44
CA ALA A 107 -15.43 -5.84 -18.14
C ALA A 107 -14.59 -6.56 -17.07
N ASN A 108 -13.26 -6.41 -17.12
CA ASN A 108 -12.36 -7.03 -16.15
C ASN A 108 -12.41 -6.31 -14.80
N VAL A 109 -12.51 -4.98 -14.79
CA VAL A 109 -12.71 -4.20 -13.56
C VAL A 109 -14.02 -4.60 -12.88
N LYS A 110 -15.13 -4.68 -13.63
CA LYS A 110 -16.42 -5.14 -13.09
C LYS A 110 -16.37 -6.56 -12.57
N ALA A 111 -15.67 -7.46 -13.27
CA ALA A 111 -15.49 -8.83 -12.81
C ALA A 111 -14.69 -8.89 -11.50
N LEU A 112 -13.63 -8.08 -11.36
CA LEU A 112 -12.85 -7.99 -10.12
C LEU A 112 -13.68 -7.44 -8.96
N ILE A 113 -14.37 -6.30 -9.13
CA ILE A 113 -15.20 -5.68 -8.08
C ILE A 113 -16.38 -6.59 -7.68
N GLY A 114 -17.00 -7.27 -8.65
CA GLY A 114 -18.14 -8.15 -8.44
C GLY A 114 -17.78 -9.52 -7.85
N ALA A 115 -16.53 -9.96 -8.01
CA ALA A 115 -16.02 -11.22 -7.48
C ALA A 115 -15.28 -10.99 -6.16
N THR A 116 -16.00 -10.61 -5.09
CA THR A 116 -15.47 -10.57 -3.70
C THR A 116 -14.03 -10.04 -3.63
N VAL A 117 -13.82 -8.78 -3.99
CA VAL A 117 -12.57 -8.09 -3.60
C VAL A 117 -12.54 -8.13 -2.07
N PRO A 118 -11.52 -8.75 -1.44
CA PRO A 118 -11.36 -8.62 0.01
C PRO A 118 -11.41 -7.13 0.32
N GLU A 119 -12.24 -6.72 1.28
CA GLU A 119 -12.17 -5.34 1.74
C GLU A 119 -10.70 -5.04 2.03
N PRO A 120 -10.11 -3.99 1.41
CA PRO A 120 -8.72 -3.65 1.67
C PRO A 120 -8.52 -3.68 3.17
N SER A 121 -7.43 -4.26 3.66
CA SER A 121 -7.06 -4.24 5.09
C SER A 121 -7.18 -2.84 5.71
N VAL A 122 -7.15 -1.79 4.88
CA VAL A 122 -7.57 -0.41 5.17
C VAL A 122 -8.91 -0.32 5.93
N THR A 123 -9.92 -1.13 5.61
CA THR A 123 -11.17 -1.17 6.37
C THR A 123 -10.93 -1.66 7.79
N LEU A 124 -10.10 -2.69 7.99
CA LEU A 124 -9.70 -3.15 9.32
C LEU A 124 -8.88 -2.08 10.06
N SER A 125 -7.98 -1.37 9.36
CA SER A 125 -7.20 -0.24 9.88
C SER A 125 -8.11 0.91 10.31
N MET A 126 -9.10 1.27 9.49
CA MET A 126 -10.09 2.30 9.77
C MET A 126 -11.00 1.91 10.95
N PHE A 127 -11.40 0.63 11.03
CA PHE A 127 -12.13 0.10 12.19
C PHE A 127 -11.27 0.13 13.47
N ALA A 128 -9.99 -0.23 13.38
CA ALA A 128 -9.07 -0.19 14.51
C ALA A 128 -8.82 1.25 15.00
N VAL A 129 -8.56 2.19 14.09
CA VAL A 129 -8.40 3.62 14.41
C VAL A 129 -9.69 4.20 15.00
N GLY A 130 -10.84 3.88 14.40
CA GLY A 130 -12.16 4.30 14.91
C GLY A 130 -12.46 3.76 16.31
N ALA A 131 -12.13 2.50 16.58
CA ALA A 131 -12.29 1.88 17.88
C ALA A 131 -11.37 2.53 18.94
N VAL A 132 -10.07 2.70 18.65
CA VAL A 132 -9.11 3.35 19.56
C VAL A 132 -9.53 4.79 19.84
N GLY A 133 -9.99 5.54 18.84
CA GLY A 133 -10.53 6.89 19.00
C GLY A 133 -11.74 6.93 19.93
N MET A 134 -12.72 6.03 19.76
CA MET A 134 -13.89 5.94 20.64
C MET A 134 -13.54 5.52 22.07
N PHE A 135 -12.65 4.55 22.27
CA PHE A 135 -12.21 4.13 23.61
C PHE A 135 -11.38 5.20 24.31
N GLY A 136 -10.53 5.92 23.58
CA GLY A 136 -9.78 7.07 24.09
C GLY A 136 -10.70 8.23 24.52
N LEU A 137 -11.71 8.53 23.71
CA LEU A 137 -12.73 9.55 24.03
C LEU A 137 -13.59 9.14 25.23
N ARG A 138 -13.94 7.85 25.37
CA ARG A 138 -14.65 7.32 26.55
C ARG A 138 -13.84 7.44 27.83
N ARG A 139 -12.55 7.11 27.81
CA ARG A 139 -11.65 7.31 28.98
C ARG A 139 -11.56 8.79 29.38
N ARG A 140 -11.44 9.70 28.41
CA ARG A 140 -11.39 11.15 28.67
C ARG A 140 -12.69 11.69 29.28
N ARG A 141 -13.85 11.11 28.93
CA ARG A 141 -15.14 11.51 29.53
C ARG A 141 -15.27 11.01 30.98
N GLN A 142 -14.84 9.78 31.27
CA GLN A 142 -14.88 9.25 32.64
C GLN A 142 -13.95 10.00 33.60
N SER A 143 -12.76 10.41 33.14
CA SER A 143 -11.84 11.23 33.93
C SER A 143 -12.31 12.67 34.18
N ARG A 144 -13.37 13.13 33.51
CA ARG A 144 -13.96 14.47 33.66
C ARG A 144 -15.19 14.50 34.58
N THR A 145 -15.74 13.34 34.92
CA THR A 145 -16.88 13.17 35.84
C THR A 145 -16.47 12.69 37.24
N SER A 146 -15.17 12.44 37.45
CA SER A 146 -14.57 12.16 38.76
C SER A 146 -13.78 13.39 39.23
N ASN A 147 -14.49 14.46 39.57
CA ASN A 147 -14.00 15.60 40.36
C ASN A 147 -15.17 16.17 41.16
#